data_AF-A0A640WJL7-F1
#
_entry.id   AF-A0A640WJL7-F1
#
_cell.length_a   1.000
_cell.length_b   1.000
_cell.length_c   1.000
_cell.angle_alpha   90.00
_cell.angle_beta   90.00
_cell.angle_gamma   90.00
#
_symmetry.space_group_name_H-M   'P 1'
#
loop_
_entity.id
_entity.type
_entity.pdbx_description
1 polymer ?
#
loop_
_entity_poly.entity_id
_entity_poly.type
_entity_poly.pdbx_seq_one_letter_code
_entity_poly.pdbx_strand_id
1 'polypeptide(L)' 'MITERDSRGRPRFYQYTISDADEPGDGTVPERSGSARVAQARESLVVATEHEPAYNQEAARWFTLASLLEIAEQWE' A
#
# COMPACT_ATOMS: atom_id res chain seq x y z
N MET A 1 -4.26 21.39 -14.21
CA MET A 1 -5.28 21.42 -15.28
C MET A 1 -4.59 20.99 -16.57
N ILE A 2 -4.83 19.77 -17.03
CA ILE A 2 -4.27 19.29 -18.30
C ILE A 2 -5.25 19.72 -19.38
N THR A 3 -4.78 20.50 -20.36
CA THR A 3 -5.59 20.98 -21.48
C THR A 3 -5.34 20.07 -22.67
N GLU A 4 -6.21 19.09 -22.89
CA GLU A 4 -6.24 18.33 -24.13
C GLU A 4 -7.08 19.09 -25.17
N ARG A 5 -6.82 18.92 -26.47
CA ARG A 5 -7.68 19.49 -27.52
C ARG A 5 -8.50 18.39 -28.16
N ASP A 6 -9.79 18.64 -28.38
CA ASP A 6 -10.65 17.70 -29.10
C ASP A 6 -10.27 17.62 -30.60
N SER A 7 -10.91 16.72 -31.35
CA SER A 7 -10.70 16.56 -32.80
C SER A 7 -11.05 17.80 -33.64
N ARG A 8 -11.65 18.83 -33.02
CA ARG A 8 -11.99 20.13 -33.62
C ARG A 8 -11.14 21.28 -33.03
N GLY A 9 -10.09 20.96 -32.27
CA GLY A 9 -9.13 21.92 -31.71
C GLY A 9 -9.62 22.68 -30.47
N ARG A 10 -10.78 22.34 -29.90
CA ARG A 10 -11.34 23.02 -28.72
C ARG A 10 -10.67 22.51 -27.44
N PRO A 11 -10.37 23.39 -26.47
CA PRO A 11 -9.80 22.96 -25.20
C PRO A 11 -10.82 22.10 -24.43
N ARG A 12 -10.40 20.90 -24.04
CA ARG A 12 -11.10 20.03 -23.10
C ARG A 12 -10.50 20.22 -21.73
N PHE A 13 -11.37 20.46 -20.76
CA PHE A 13 -11.02 20.50 -19.35
C PHE A 13 -11.52 19.22 -18.71
N TYR A 14 -10.61 18.44 -18.13
CA TYR A 14 -10.97 17.30 -17.31
C TYR A 14 -10.91 17.73 -15.85
N GLN A 15 -12.04 17.56 -15.17
CA GLN A 15 -12.09 17.60 -13.72
C GLN A 15 -11.95 16.15 -13.23
N TYR A 16 -10.80 15.84 -12.67
CA TYR A 16 -10.60 14.58 -11.97
C TYR A 16 -11.14 14.73 -10.54
N THR A 17 -11.85 13.71 -10.08
CA THR A 17 -12.30 13.61 -8.68
C THR A 17 -11.62 12.39 -8.09
N ILE A 18 -11.10 12.53 -6.87
CA ILE A 18 -10.66 11.38 -6.09
C ILE A 18 -11.95 10.72 -5.59
N SER A 19 -12.13 9.44 -5.93
CA SER A 19 -13.23 8.65 -5.38
C SER A 19 -12.97 8.34 -3.91
N ASP A 20 -14.04 8.03 -3.18
CA ASP A 20 -13.89 7.41 -1.87
C ASP A 20 -13.14 6.07 -1.98
N ALA A 21 -12.63 5.58 -0.84
CA ALA A 21 -12.02 4.26 -0.79
C ALA A 21 -13.06 3.18 -1.13
N ASP A 22 -12.75 2.29 -2.07
CA ASP A 22 -13.65 1.23 -2.50
C ASP A 22 -13.88 0.16 -1.41
N GLU A 23 -12.94 0.01 -0.47
CA GLU A 23 -13.05 -0.89 0.68
C GLU A 23 -12.18 -0.41 1.87
N PRO A 24 -12.39 -0.96 3.08
CA PRO A 24 -11.54 -0.68 4.24
C PRO A 24 -10.08 -1.09 4.04
N GLY A 25 -9.19 -0.46 4.81
CA GLY A 25 -7.75 -0.71 4.76
C GLY A 25 -7.01 0.15 5.79
N ASP A 26 -5.73 0.37 5.56
CA ASP A 26 -4.87 1.22 6.41
C ASP A 26 -4.91 2.71 6.02
N GLY A 27 -5.94 3.14 5.27
CA GLY A 27 -6.04 4.50 4.75
C GLY A 27 -5.29 4.74 3.43
N THR A 28 -4.47 3.79 2.96
CA THR A 28 -3.85 3.83 1.61
C THR A 28 -4.01 2.51 0.87
N VAL A 29 -3.77 1.40 1.56
CA VAL A 29 -3.76 0.03 1.04
C VAL A 29 -5.05 -0.68 1.50
N PRO A 30 -5.85 -1.17 0.54
CA PRO A 30 -7.04 -1.97 0.85
C PRO A 30 -6.72 -3.31 1.55
N GLU A 31 -7.60 -3.79 2.43
CA GLU A 31 -7.41 -5.01 3.21
C GLU A 31 -7.13 -6.25 2.34
N ARG A 32 -7.82 -6.38 1.20
CA ARG A 32 -7.60 -7.50 0.26
C ARG A 32 -6.18 -7.50 -0.29
N SER A 33 -5.60 -6.30 -0.49
CA SER A 33 -4.27 -6.13 -1.04
C SER A 33 -3.20 -6.38 0.03
N GLY A 34 -3.42 -5.88 1.25
CA GLY A 34 -2.53 -6.15 2.39
C GLY A 34 -2.43 -7.63 2.74
N SER A 35 -3.52 -8.38 2.56
CA SER A 35 -3.61 -9.82 2.85
C SER A 35 -3.31 -10.74 1.66
N ALA A 36 -3.15 -10.21 0.44
CA ALA A 36 -3.11 -10.96 -0.82
C ALA A 36 -2.05 -12.08 -0.90
N ARG A 37 -1.01 -12.01 -0.06
CA ARG A 37 0.09 -12.98 -0.06
C ARG A 37 0.34 -13.66 1.28
N VAL A 38 -0.58 -13.57 2.23
CA VAL A 38 -0.43 -14.26 3.53
C VAL A 38 -0.24 -15.77 3.32
N ALA A 39 -0.94 -16.38 2.37
CA ALA A 39 -0.80 -17.80 2.06
C ALA A 39 0.53 -18.20 1.38
N GLN A 40 1.29 -17.23 0.85
CA GLN A 40 2.59 -17.46 0.19
C GLN A 40 3.76 -16.99 1.05
N ALA A 41 3.50 -16.23 2.11
CA ALA A 41 4.51 -15.79 3.05
C ALA A 41 4.77 -16.90 4.07
N ARG A 42 6.03 -17.06 4.48
CA ARG A 42 6.40 -17.94 5.60
C ARG A 42 5.79 -17.44 6.91
N GLU A 43 5.83 -16.12 7.11
CA GLU A 43 5.28 -15.42 8.26
C GLU A 43 4.65 -14.11 7.79
N SER A 44 3.61 -13.64 8.49
CA SER A 44 2.96 -12.35 8.22
C SER A 44 2.50 -11.67 9.49
N LEU A 45 2.64 -10.35 9.56
CA LEU A 45 2.14 -9.52 10.67
C LEU A 45 1.12 -8.51 10.16
N VAL A 46 -0.04 -8.45 10.82
CA VAL A 46 -1.03 -7.39 10.63
C VAL A 46 -0.83 -6.33 11.71
N VAL A 47 -0.77 -5.06 11.31
CA VAL A 47 -0.62 -3.92 12.22
C VAL A 47 -1.85 -3.03 12.06
N ALA A 48 -2.66 -2.94 13.11
CA ALA A 48 -3.91 -2.18 13.10
C ALA A 48 -3.66 -0.66 13.26
N THR A 49 -3.10 -0.04 12.22
CA THR A 49 -2.77 1.39 12.18
C THR A 49 -2.86 1.91 10.74
N GLU A 50 -2.73 3.22 10.56
CA GLU A 50 -2.69 3.82 9.22
C GLU A 50 -1.39 3.47 8.50
N HIS A 51 -1.40 3.60 7.17
CA HIS A 51 -0.27 3.24 6.32
C HIS A 51 1.01 3.99 6.69
N GLU A 52 0.91 5.32 6.79
CA GLU A 52 2.05 6.20 7.03
C GLU A 52 2.75 5.92 8.38
N PRO A 53 2.03 5.78 9.52
CA PRO A 53 2.67 5.47 10.81
C PRO A 53 2.93 3.97 11.03
N ALA A 54 2.76 3.07 10.06
CA ALA A 54 2.88 1.62 10.27
C ALA A 54 4.20 1.21 10.95
N TYR A 55 5.33 1.81 10.55
CA TYR A 55 6.64 1.54 11.14
C TYR A 55 6.91 2.28 12.47
N ASN A 56 6.02 3.19 12.89
CA ASN A 56 6.06 3.74 14.25
C ASN A 56 5.60 2.71 15.28
N GLN A 57 4.93 1.64 14.86
CA GLN A 57 4.58 0.53 15.73
C GLN A 57 5.79 -0.35 16.01
N GLU A 58 6.04 -0.58 17.29
CA GLU A 58 7.17 -1.39 17.74
C GLU A 58 7.11 -2.82 17.18
N ALA A 59 5.91 -3.42 17.12
CA ALA A 59 5.70 -4.75 16.55
C ALA A 59 6.15 -4.81 15.07
N ALA A 60 5.84 -3.78 14.27
CA ALA A 60 6.24 -3.72 12.86
C ALA A 60 7.78 -3.70 12.72
N ARG A 61 8.46 -2.93 13.56
CA ARG A 61 9.93 -2.83 13.56
C ARG A 61 10.59 -4.14 13.98
N TRP A 62 10.09 -4.78 15.05
CA TRP A 62 10.64 -6.05 15.51
C TRP A 62 10.42 -7.18 14.51
N PHE A 63 9.21 -7.27 13.94
CA PHE A 63 8.93 -8.25 12.90
C PHE A 63 9.87 -8.07 11.71
N THR A 64 10.05 -6.83 11.25
CA THR A 64 10.96 -6.52 10.14
C THR A 64 12.40 -6.91 10.46
N LEU A 65 12.91 -6.55 11.64
CA LEU A 65 14.28 -6.88 12.03
C LEU A 65 14.49 -8.40 12.15
N ALA A 66 13.54 -9.11 12.76
CA ALA A 66 13.60 -10.56 12.89
C ALA A 66 13.59 -11.24 11.52
N SER A 67 12.71 -10.81 10.60
CA SER A 67 12.68 -11.34 9.23
C SER A 67 13.99 -11.10 8.48
N LEU A 68 14.63 -9.92 8.65
CA LEU A 68 15.92 -9.63 8.03
C LEU A 68 17.03 -10.56 8.54
N LEU A 69 17.08 -10.81 9.84
CA LEU A 69 18.05 -11.72 10.45
C LEU A 69 17.86 -13.15 9.98
N GLU A 70 16.60 -13.62 9.94
CA GLU A 70 16.27 -14.97 9.46
C GLU A 70 16.63 -15.17 7.98
N ILE A 71 16.37 -14.18 7.13
CA ILE A 71 16.76 -14.21 5.70
C ILE A 71 18.28 -14.26 5.57
N ALA A 72 19.00 -13.47 6.38
CA ALA A 72 20.46 -13.43 6.34
C ALA A 72 21.10 -14.76 6.80
N GLU A 73 20.53 -15.40 7.83
CA GLU A 73 20.97 -16.71 8.30
C GLU A 73 20.77 -17.81 7.24
N GLN A 74 19.70 -17.72 6.43
CA GLN A 74 19.38 -18.71 5.40
C GLN A 74 20.14 -18.51 4.07
N TRP A 75 21.05 -17.52 4.00
CA TRP A 75 21.80 -17.16 2.78
C TRP A 75 23.20 -17.81 2.69
N GLU A 76 23.40 -18.95 3.37
CA GLU A 76 24.56 -19.82 3.15
C GLU A 76 24.34 -20.78 1.96
#